data_AF-A0A949S496-F1
#
_entry.id   AF-A0A949S496-F1
#
_cell.length_a   1.000
_cell.length_b   1.000
_cell.length_c   1.000
_cell.angle_alpha   90.00
_cell.angle_beta   90.00
_cell.angle_gamma   90.00
#
_symmetry.space_group_name_H-M   'P 1'
#
loop_
_entity.id
_entity.type
_entity.pdbx_description
1 polymer ?
#
loop_
_entity_poly.entity_id
_entity_poly.type
_entity_poly.pdbx_seq_one_letter_code
_entity_poly.pdbx_strand_id
1 'polypeptide(L)'
;MKNLTLSLLLFFIFILAGKSISQVNQNLVLRYSGTQNMDDARAMVLDAANNVYVTGRSMSASNGYDIVTIKYNTAGTILWTSVFNGTGNSTDEATDIAYDGTNIYITGVTSRVEATGLDYITIKLNASTGAILWNSVYNGSGNNDDIATKITVKGGKAFVTGKGFYSGPTNADYVTIKYNASTGDSLWVKNYNGTGNGNDSATCIKVNNPDTSIYITGKSLGTSNYDFTTVKYNASGVQSWVKRYNGTGNGDDIGKSIAMNETTAGSDIYVTGESAGTGSGSDIVTINYTAASVESWNKRINGTGNGDDSPSEIVYRSNTEIYVAGKIFEAGEGANMILLKYNNLGDTAWTRSYNGSANGNDEASGVIFDASAYVYITGKSNETSTGDDYTVFKFSTLGATEWKYSYNNSGSGTDVPVKIAVDATSDRNVYATGSSFSGTTGTNYATLKLKQDKVLALNVFVQGFYKSATNSCLPDSIKVHLYNSAATTIVDSAIAYTDTLGKARFYFRNVLNSTAYRIVIKHRNSIETWGSSTNAFTNLFLTYDFTTAASKAYGNNQKQVDTSPIEYAIYGGDVNQDGTVDATDLSLIDNDASNFITGYVNTDLDGNYFIDASDASVADNNASAFIGIIRP
;
A
#
# COMPACT_ATOMS: atom_id res chain seq x y z
N MET A 1 28.01 -15.56 53.06
CA MET A 1 28.44 -15.75 51.66
C MET A 1 27.30 -16.48 50.94
N LYS A 2 26.20 -15.77 50.62
CA LYS A 2 25.82 -15.30 49.28
C LYS A 2 26.00 -16.35 48.17
N ASN A 3 24.95 -17.14 47.95
CA ASN A 3 24.67 -17.77 46.66
C ASN A 3 23.50 -17.01 46.03
N LEU A 4 23.77 -16.34 44.90
CA LEU A 4 22.81 -15.74 44.00
C LEU A 4 22.16 -16.86 43.18
N THR A 5 20.84 -17.01 43.24
CA THR A 5 20.06 -17.67 42.18
C THR A 5 19.26 -16.60 41.45
N LEU A 6 19.61 -16.42 40.18
CA LEU A 6 19.05 -15.48 39.23
C LEU A 6 17.65 -15.98 38.82
N SER A 7 16.61 -15.23 39.18
CA SER A 7 15.28 -15.35 38.58
C SER A 7 15.33 -14.67 37.21
N LEU A 8 15.07 -15.40 36.13
CA LEU A 8 14.79 -14.79 34.83
C LEU A 8 13.37 -15.18 34.40
N LEU A 9 12.58 -14.12 34.30
CA LEU A 9 11.18 -14.01 33.95
C LEU A 9 10.94 -14.58 32.54
N LEU A 10 10.14 -15.64 32.41
CA LEU A 10 9.66 -16.13 31.12
C LEU A 10 8.55 -15.19 30.64
N PHE A 11 8.87 -14.30 29.71
CA PHE A 11 7.91 -13.43 29.04
C PHE A 11 7.16 -14.25 27.98
N PHE A 12 6.04 -14.87 28.35
CA PHE A 12 5.12 -15.47 27.37
C PHE A 12 4.34 -14.34 26.68
N ILE A 13 4.80 -13.94 25.49
CA ILE A 13 3.99 -13.15 24.56
C ILE A 13 2.94 -14.12 23.98
N PHE A 14 1.74 -14.13 24.56
CA PHE A 14 0.58 -14.68 23.89
C PHE A 14 0.21 -13.76 22.73
N ILE A 15 0.65 -14.11 21.53
CA ILE A 15 0.03 -13.61 20.30
C ILE A 15 -1.34 -14.28 20.24
N LEU A 16 -2.39 -13.57 20.68
CA LEU A 16 -3.74 -13.93 20.28
C LEU A 16 -3.80 -13.81 18.75
N ALA A 17 -3.87 -14.95 18.08
CA ALA A 17 -4.30 -15.03 16.69
C ALA A 17 -5.76 -14.57 16.62
N GLY A 18 -5.96 -13.25 16.56
CA GLY A 18 -7.23 -12.69 16.16
C GLY A 18 -7.53 -13.22 14.76
N LYS A 19 -8.63 -13.96 14.59
CA LYS A 19 -9.19 -14.24 13.26
C LYS A 19 -9.28 -12.91 12.51
N SER A 20 -8.45 -12.73 11.51
CA SER A 20 -8.46 -11.55 10.65
C SER A 20 -9.74 -11.58 9.83
N ILE A 21 -10.74 -10.80 10.24
CA ILE A 21 -11.76 -10.34 9.30
C ILE A 21 -11.01 -9.48 8.28
N SER A 22 -11.15 -9.82 7.00
CA SER A 22 -10.49 -9.13 5.90
C SER A 22 -10.88 -7.65 5.90
N GLN A 23 -9.97 -6.75 6.29
CA GLN A 23 -10.23 -5.29 6.45
C GLN A 23 -10.22 -4.52 5.12
N VAL A 24 -10.14 -5.26 4.02
CA VAL A 24 -10.04 -4.79 2.65
C VAL A 24 -10.62 -5.87 1.76
N ASN A 25 -11.31 -5.50 0.69
CA ASN A 25 -11.80 -6.49 -0.25
C ASN A 25 -11.59 -6.03 -1.69
N GLN A 26 -11.37 -7.00 -2.56
CA GLN A 26 -11.45 -6.78 -3.99
C GLN A 26 -12.86 -6.35 -4.36
N ASN A 27 -12.97 -5.08 -4.73
CA ASN A 27 -14.19 -4.53 -5.25
C ASN A 27 -14.38 -4.93 -6.72
N LEU A 28 -13.30 -4.83 -7.51
CA LEU A 28 -13.30 -5.18 -8.93
C LEU A 28 -11.89 -5.57 -9.39
N VAL A 29 -11.83 -6.39 -10.44
CA VAL A 29 -10.64 -6.61 -11.25
C VAL A 29 -10.94 -6.08 -12.64
N LEU A 30 -10.20 -5.05 -13.05
CA LEU A 30 -10.28 -4.51 -14.39
C LEU A 30 -9.32 -5.32 -15.26
N ARG A 31 -9.85 -6.01 -16.26
CA ARG A 31 -9.04 -6.84 -17.16
C ARG A 31 -9.09 -6.29 -18.57
N TYR A 32 -7.97 -6.44 -19.26
CA TYR A 32 -7.87 -6.23 -20.68
C TYR A 32 -7.00 -7.31 -21.31
N SER A 33 -7.45 -7.82 -22.45
CA SER A 33 -6.77 -8.84 -23.23
C SER A 33 -6.87 -8.53 -24.71
N GLY A 34 -5.75 -8.61 -25.42
CA GLY A 34 -5.71 -8.64 -26.87
C GLY A 34 -6.22 -9.97 -27.42
N THR A 35 -6.15 -10.16 -28.74
CA THR A 35 -6.65 -11.38 -29.38
C THR A 35 -5.80 -12.63 -29.10
N GLN A 36 -4.57 -12.45 -28.60
CA GLN A 36 -3.62 -13.54 -28.35
C GLN A 36 -3.35 -13.80 -26.85
N ASN A 37 -3.99 -13.06 -25.94
CA ASN A 37 -3.78 -13.18 -24.49
C ASN A 37 -2.30 -13.08 -24.07
N MET A 38 -1.55 -12.15 -24.68
CA MET A 38 -0.16 -11.84 -24.32
C MET A 38 -0.09 -10.35 -24.05
N ASP A 39 -0.56 -9.96 -22.86
CA ASP A 39 -0.76 -8.57 -22.50
C ASP A 39 -0.18 -8.31 -21.11
N ASP A 40 0.79 -7.41 -21.05
CA ASP A 40 1.45 -7.03 -19.81
C ASP A 40 1.23 -5.55 -19.52
N ALA A 41 0.57 -5.24 -18.39
CA ALA A 41 0.51 -3.88 -17.88
C ALA A 41 1.87 -3.49 -17.31
N ARG A 42 2.34 -2.28 -17.62
CA ARG A 42 3.68 -1.79 -17.25
C ARG A 42 3.65 -0.61 -16.30
N ALA A 43 2.65 0.27 -16.43
CA ALA A 43 2.53 1.43 -15.57
C ALA A 43 1.09 1.92 -15.42
N MET A 44 0.82 2.69 -14.36
CA MET A 44 -0.49 3.25 -14.04
C MET A 44 -0.38 4.63 -13.40
N VAL A 45 -1.33 5.51 -13.71
CA VAL A 45 -1.58 6.79 -13.03
C VAL A 45 -3.06 7.02 -12.80
N LEU A 46 -3.40 7.90 -11.86
CA LEU A 46 -4.76 8.38 -11.60
C LEU A 46 -4.90 9.84 -12.04
N ASP A 47 -6.06 10.24 -12.56
CA ASP A 47 -6.39 11.67 -12.70
C ASP A 47 -7.04 12.25 -11.44
N ALA A 48 -7.33 13.56 -11.47
CA ALA A 48 -7.95 14.27 -10.36
C ALA A 48 -9.37 13.79 -10.01
N ALA A 49 -10.06 13.10 -10.93
CA ALA A 49 -11.34 12.46 -10.68
C ALA A 49 -11.18 10.99 -10.25
N ASN A 50 -9.94 10.52 -10.06
CA ASN A 50 -9.55 9.16 -9.71
C ASN A 50 -9.92 8.13 -10.78
N ASN A 51 -10.03 8.55 -12.04
CA ASN A 51 -10.05 7.61 -13.15
C ASN A 51 -8.65 6.99 -13.29
N VAL A 52 -8.62 5.72 -13.67
CA VAL A 52 -7.41 4.91 -13.73
C VAL A 52 -6.92 4.84 -15.17
N TYR A 53 -5.65 5.16 -15.41
CA TYR A 53 -5.00 5.00 -16.72
C TYR A 53 -3.95 3.91 -16.60
N VAL A 54 -4.02 2.90 -17.45
CA VAL A 54 -3.07 1.77 -17.46
C VAL A 54 -2.47 1.67 -18.85
N THR A 55 -1.15 1.48 -18.94
CA THR A 55 -0.45 1.27 -20.21
C THR A 55 0.47 0.07 -20.15
N GLY A 56 0.79 -0.51 -21.31
CA GLY A 56 1.76 -1.60 -21.44
C GLY A 56 1.84 -2.08 -22.88
N ARG A 57 2.03 -3.38 -23.09
CA ARG A 57 2.01 -4.04 -24.40
C ARG A 57 0.85 -5.01 -24.55
N SER A 58 0.36 -5.21 -25.76
CA SER A 58 -0.70 -6.18 -26.08
C SER A 58 -0.44 -6.80 -27.44
N MET A 59 -0.63 -8.10 -27.58
CA MET A 59 -0.44 -8.78 -28.87
C MET A 59 -1.76 -8.95 -29.62
N SER A 60 -1.76 -8.47 -30.86
CA SER A 60 -2.81 -8.73 -31.85
C SER A 60 -2.35 -9.78 -32.88
N ALA A 61 -3.27 -10.54 -33.47
CA ALA A 61 -2.99 -11.79 -34.19
C ALA A 61 -2.10 -11.70 -35.45
N SER A 62 -1.61 -10.52 -35.83
CA SER A 62 -0.90 -10.32 -37.11
C SER A 62 0.27 -9.30 -37.14
N ASN A 63 0.63 -8.63 -36.03
CA ASN A 63 1.55 -7.47 -36.07
C ASN A 63 2.48 -7.31 -34.85
N GLY A 64 2.73 -8.36 -34.06
CA GLY A 64 3.59 -8.25 -32.88
C GLY A 64 2.90 -7.57 -31.70
N TYR A 65 3.67 -6.88 -30.84
CA TYR A 65 3.14 -6.18 -29.67
C TYR A 65 2.84 -4.74 -30.01
N ASP A 66 1.65 -4.26 -29.67
CA ASP A 66 1.26 -2.86 -29.76
C ASP A 66 1.25 -2.22 -28.36
N ILE A 67 1.51 -0.91 -28.29
CA ILE A 67 1.28 -0.14 -27.06
C ILE A 67 -0.22 0.06 -26.88
N VAL A 68 -0.76 -0.38 -25.75
CA VAL A 68 -2.16 -0.16 -25.40
C VAL A 68 -2.26 0.64 -24.11
N THR A 69 -3.08 1.69 -24.15
CA THR A 69 -3.43 2.51 -22.99
C THR A 69 -4.95 2.55 -22.81
N ILE A 70 -5.41 2.34 -21.58
CA ILE A 70 -6.84 2.24 -21.26
C ILE A 70 -7.15 3.19 -20.12
N LYS A 71 -8.27 3.91 -20.22
CA LYS A 71 -8.83 4.70 -19.13
C LYS A 71 -10.09 4.03 -18.58
N TYR A 72 -10.13 3.82 -17.27
CA TYR A 72 -11.30 3.36 -16.54
C TYR A 72 -11.84 4.44 -15.61
N ASN A 73 -13.16 4.53 -15.46
CA ASN A 73 -13.75 5.31 -14.38
C ASN A 73 -13.62 4.60 -13.03
N THR A 74 -14.03 5.27 -11.94
CA THR A 74 -13.98 4.70 -10.58
C THR A 74 -14.93 3.50 -10.38
N ALA A 75 -15.92 3.30 -11.24
CA ALA A 75 -16.79 2.12 -11.24
C ALA A 75 -16.21 0.94 -12.05
N GLY A 76 -15.07 1.14 -12.73
CA GLY A 76 -14.43 0.12 -13.57
C GLY A 76 -14.91 0.08 -15.01
N THR A 77 -15.72 1.04 -15.45
CA THR A 77 -16.13 1.15 -16.86
C THR A 77 -14.99 1.73 -17.68
N ILE A 78 -14.69 1.11 -18.83
CA ILE A 78 -13.76 1.68 -19.81
C ILE A 78 -14.38 2.94 -20.40
N LEU A 79 -13.65 4.06 -20.32
CA LEU A 79 -14.02 5.33 -20.93
C LEU A 79 -13.45 5.46 -22.34
N TRP A 80 -12.21 5.01 -22.54
CA TRP A 80 -11.58 4.90 -23.85
C TRP A 80 -10.38 3.94 -23.81
N THR A 81 -10.01 3.44 -24.99
CA THR A 81 -8.80 2.68 -25.27
C THR A 81 -8.04 3.36 -26.41
N SER A 82 -6.73 3.55 -26.26
CA SER A 82 -5.83 4.05 -27.30
C SER A 82 -4.80 2.98 -27.62
N VAL A 83 -4.56 2.74 -28.90
CA VAL A 83 -3.58 1.76 -29.40
C VAL A 83 -2.57 2.50 -30.28
N PHE A 84 -1.29 2.23 -30.07
CA PHE A 84 -0.21 2.71 -30.92
C PHE A 84 0.57 1.52 -31.47
N ASN A 85 0.62 1.44 -32.80
CA ASN A 85 1.39 0.47 -33.57
C ASN A 85 2.42 1.25 -34.37
N GLY A 86 3.69 0.88 -34.21
CA GLY A 86 4.81 1.44 -34.95
C GLY A 86 4.74 1.15 -36.44
N THR A 87 5.51 1.89 -37.24
CA THR A 87 5.52 1.66 -38.70
C THR A 87 6.10 0.29 -39.07
N GLY A 88 6.90 -0.31 -38.18
CA GLY A 88 7.47 -1.63 -38.34
C GLY A 88 6.49 -2.79 -38.19
N ASN A 89 5.28 -2.57 -37.63
CA ASN A 89 4.29 -3.61 -37.33
C ASN A 89 4.90 -4.82 -36.60
N SER A 90 5.66 -4.54 -35.56
CA SER A 90 6.40 -5.56 -34.79
C SER A 90 6.32 -5.26 -33.30
N THR A 91 7.44 -5.05 -32.60
CA THR A 91 7.43 -4.82 -31.15
C THR A 91 7.31 -3.34 -30.82
N ASP A 92 6.22 -2.97 -30.16
CA ASP A 92 5.98 -1.68 -29.52
C ASP A 92 5.55 -1.93 -28.07
N GLU A 93 6.25 -1.31 -27.11
CA GLU A 93 6.02 -1.56 -25.69
C GLU A 93 6.21 -0.29 -24.87
N ALA A 94 5.21 0.05 -24.05
CA ALA A 94 5.31 1.15 -23.09
C ALA A 94 6.07 0.72 -21.84
N THR A 95 6.94 1.58 -21.33
CA THR A 95 7.70 1.34 -20.09
C THR A 95 7.21 2.20 -18.92
N ASP A 96 6.64 3.38 -19.19
CA ASP A 96 6.17 4.29 -18.15
C ASP A 96 5.09 5.27 -18.65
N ILE A 97 4.33 5.83 -17.71
CA ILE A 97 3.22 6.77 -17.97
C ILE A 97 3.22 7.93 -16.97
N ALA A 98 2.89 9.13 -17.44
CA ALA A 98 2.76 10.33 -16.62
C ALA A 98 1.50 11.14 -16.99
N TYR A 99 0.91 11.81 -16.01
CA TYR A 99 -0.25 12.69 -16.16
C TYR A 99 0.13 14.11 -15.75
N ASP A 100 -0.14 15.11 -16.60
CA ASP A 100 0.18 16.52 -16.33
C ASP A 100 -0.98 17.36 -15.78
N GLY A 101 -2.17 16.75 -15.61
CA GLY A 101 -3.41 17.47 -15.28
C GLY A 101 -4.39 17.62 -16.45
N THR A 102 -3.97 17.37 -17.69
CA THR A 102 -4.81 17.51 -18.89
C THR A 102 -4.50 16.44 -19.96
N ASN A 103 -3.28 15.95 -19.99
CA ASN A 103 -2.72 15.05 -20.97
C ASN A 103 -2.03 13.87 -20.29
N ILE A 104 -1.99 12.75 -21.02
CA ILE A 104 -1.24 11.56 -20.66
C ILE A 104 0.00 11.52 -21.54
N TYR A 105 1.14 11.19 -20.94
CA TYR A 105 2.40 10.99 -21.64
C TYR A 105 2.87 9.57 -21.39
N ILE A 106 3.23 8.87 -22.46
CA ILE A 106 3.69 7.48 -22.43
C ILE A 106 5.07 7.45 -23.07
N THR A 107 5.98 6.64 -22.54
CA THR A 107 7.26 6.37 -23.18
C THR A 107 7.49 4.87 -23.30
N GLY A 108 8.39 4.48 -24.19
CA GLY A 108 8.79 3.09 -24.34
C GLY A 108 9.64 2.87 -25.58
N VAL A 109 9.42 1.73 -26.24
CA VAL A 109 10.09 1.36 -27.49
C VAL A 109 9.10 1.18 -28.63
N THR A 110 9.57 1.43 -29.85
CA THR A 110 8.81 1.17 -31.07
C THR A 110 9.68 0.57 -32.16
N SER A 111 9.07 -0.25 -33.01
CA SER A 111 9.70 -0.80 -34.21
C SER A 111 9.32 -0.01 -35.47
N ARG A 112 10.24 0.06 -36.43
CA ARG A 112 10.07 0.86 -37.65
C ARG A 112 10.45 0.13 -38.92
N VAL A 113 9.94 0.62 -40.05
CA VAL A 113 10.28 0.11 -41.39
C VAL A 113 11.76 0.29 -41.70
N GLU A 114 12.42 1.32 -41.17
CA GLU A 114 13.84 1.60 -41.44
C GLU A 114 14.83 0.58 -40.82
N ALA A 115 14.33 -0.42 -40.09
CA ALA A 115 15.12 -1.52 -39.50
C ALA A 115 16.31 -1.03 -38.65
N THR A 116 16.07 -0.07 -37.76
CA THR A 116 17.07 0.56 -36.87
C THR A 116 17.21 -0.12 -35.51
N GLY A 117 16.64 -1.31 -35.35
CA GLY A 117 16.39 -1.89 -34.02
C GLY A 117 15.10 -1.34 -33.41
N LEU A 118 14.99 -1.42 -32.09
CA LEU A 118 13.97 -0.72 -31.32
C LEU A 118 14.38 0.74 -31.11
N ASP A 119 13.48 1.68 -31.35
CA ASP A 119 13.72 3.11 -31.13
C ASP A 119 12.91 3.63 -29.93
N TYR A 120 13.31 4.75 -29.32
CA TYR A 120 12.48 5.43 -28.33
C TYR A 120 11.17 5.85 -28.95
N ILE A 121 10.09 5.67 -28.23
CA ILE A 121 8.82 6.34 -28.52
C ILE A 121 8.37 7.15 -27.31
N THR A 122 7.92 8.38 -27.55
CA THR A 122 7.20 9.20 -26.58
C THR A 122 5.89 9.66 -27.20
N ILE A 123 4.77 9.39 -26.52
CA ILE A 123 3.42 9.67 -27.02
C ILE A 123 2.74 10.61 -26.04
N LYS A 124 2.09 11.66 -26.55
CA LYS A 124 1.16 12.49 -25.78
C LYS A 124 -0.27 12.24 -26.23
N LEU A 125 -1.14 11.89 -25.29
CA LEU A 125 -2.57 11.70 -25.48
C LEU A 125 -3.37 12.79 -24.78
N ASN A 126 -4.52 13.14 -25.33
CA ASN A 126 -5.53 13.90 -24.60
C ASN A 126 -6.17 13.01 -23.52
N ALA A 127 -6.11 13.42 -22.25
CA ALA A 127 -6.57 12.55 -21.15
C ALA A 127 -8.10 12.30 -21.15
N SER A 128 -8.88 13.18 -21.77
CA SER A 128 -10.33 13.06 -21.84
C SER A 128 -10.81 12.13 -22.96
N THR A 129 -10.15 12.16 -24.12
CA THR A 129 -10.60 11.45 -25.33
C THR A 129 -9.73 10.27 -25.73
N GLY A 130 -8.49 10.18 -25.21
CA GLY A 130 -7.50 9.17 -25.63
C GLY A 130 -6.84 9.45 -26.98
N ALA A 131 -7.18 10.56 -27.66
CA ALA A 131 -6.59 10.90 -28.96
C ALA A 131 -5.10 11.24 -28.83
N ILE A 132 -4.27 10.70 -29.73
CA ILE A 132 -2.86 11.07 -29.86
C ILE A 132 -2.78 12.52 -30.33
N LEU A 133 -2.14 13.37 -29.52
CA LEU A 133 -1.87 14.77 -29.85
C LEU A 133 -0.56 14.91 -30.62
N TRP A 134 0.46 14.16 -30.19
CA TRP A 134 1.71 13.97 -30.92
C TRP A 134 2.38 12.68 -30.45
N ASN A 135 3.26 12.15 -31.29
CA ASN A 135 4.23 11.14 -30.91
C ASN A 135 5.59 11.51 -31.49
N SER A 136 6.66 11.04 -30.87
CA SER A 136 8.01 11.40 -31.24
C SER A 136 8.92 10.19 -31.06
N VAL A 137 9.67 9.91 -32.13
CA VAL A 137 10.59 8.79 -32.19
C VAL A 137 12.02 9.30 -32.12
N TYR A 138 12.84 8.68 -31.29
CA TYR A 138 14.27 8.95 -31.22
C TYR A 138 15.07 7.68 -31.52
N ASN A 139 15.93 7.79 -32.52
CA ASN A 139 16.90 6.77 -32.90
C ASN A 139 18.30 7.35 -32.73
N GLY A 140 19.14 6.64 -31.99
CA GLY A 140 20.54 6.93 -31.84
C GLY A 140 21.29 6.70 -33.16
N SER A 141 22.40 7.41 -33.36
CA SER A 141 23.19 7.29 -34.60
C SER A 141 23.77 5.88 -34.86
N GLY A 142 23.71 4.99 -33.86
CA GLY A 142 24.18 3.61 -33.95
C GLY A 142 23.18 2.63 -34.58
N ASN A 143 21.92 3.02 -34.80
CA ASN A 143 20.86 2.16 -35.35
C ASN A 143 20.78 0.78 -34.67
N ASN A 144 20.71 0.78 -33.34
CA ASN A 144 20.55 -0.40 -32.48
C ASN A 144 19.51 -0.07 -31.41
N ASP A 145 19.13 -1.05 -30.59
CA ASP A 145 18.03 -0.91 -29.62
C ASP A 145 18.21 0.25 -28.62
N ASP A 146 17.54 1.35 -28.88
CA ASP A 146 17.33 2.48 -27.99
C ASP A 146 16.08 2.21 -27.14
N ILE A 147 16.27 2.07 -25.82
CA ILE A 147 15.18 1.77 -24.89
C ILE A 147 14.94 2.93 -23.93
N ALA A 148 13.75 3.54 -23.99
CA ALA A 148 13.29 4.51 -23.01
C ALA A 148 12.75 3.80 -21.77
N THR A 149 13.19 4.18 -20.57
CA THR A 149 12.90 3.47 -19.32
C THR A 149 11.99 4.25 -18.37
N LYS A 150 12.01 5.58 -18.41
CA LYS A 150 11.27 6.42 -17.46
C LYS A 150 10.84 7.75 -18.08
N ILE A 151 9.64 8.22 -17.71
CA ILE A 151 9.13 9.53 -18.08
C ILE A 151 8.67 10.32 -16.85
N THR A 152 8.88 11.62 -16.87
CA THR A 152 8.26 12.56 -15.94
C THR A 152 7.81 13.83 -16.65
N VAL A 153 6.82 14.52 -16.10
CA VAL A 153 6.25 15.74 -16.68
C VAL A 153 6.31 16.89 -15.69
N LYS A 154 6.83 18.03 -16.13
CA LYS A 154 6.87 19.28 -15.36
C LYS A 154 6.60 20.47 -16.25
N GLY A 155 5.67 21.34 -15.83
CA GLY A 155 5.26 22.51 -16.61
C GLY A 155 4.75 22.15 -18.02
N GLY A 156 4.06 21.02 -18.18
CA GLY A 156 3.55 20.51 -19.47
C GLY A 156 4.62 19.90 -20.40
N LYS A 157 5.90 19.91 -20.01
CA LYS A 157 6.99 19.32 -20.79
C LYS A 157 7.29 17.90 -20.32
N ALA A 158 7.55 17.00 -21.25
CA ALA A 158 8.00 15.65 -20.96
C ALA A 158 9.53 15.58 -20.89
N PHE A 159 10.02 14.81 -19.93
CA PHE A 159 11.42 14.46 -19.75
C PHE A 159 11.52 12.94 -19.74
N VAL A 160 12.27 12.39 -20.67
CA VAL A 160 12.38 10.95 -20.90
C VAL A 160 13.84 10.55 -20.77
N THR A 161 14.12 9.42 -20.13
CA THR A 161 15.47 8.86 -20.06
C THR A 161 15.50 7.37 -20.40
N GLY A 162 16.68 6.85 -20.73
CA GLY A 162 16.94 5.42 -20.91
C GLY A 162 18.37 5.17 -21.41
N LYS A 163 18.53 4.23 -22.34
CA LYS A 163 19.81 3.95 -23.04
C LYS A 163 19.70 4.18 -24.55
N GLY A 164 20.77 4.52 -25.26
CA GLY A 164 20.76 4.56 -26.72
C GLY A 164 22.13 4.45 -27.38
N PHE A 165 22.18 3.98 -28.62
CA PHE A 165 23.42 3.60 -29.32
C PHE A 165 23.90 4.66 -30.32
N TYR A 166 25.23 4.76 -30.48
CA TYR A 166 25.85 5.73 -31.39
C TYR A 166 26.81 5.07 -32.37
N SER A 167 27.08 5.74 -33.50
CA SER A 167 28.08 5.30 -34.49
C SER A 167 29.54 5.47 -33.99
N GLY A 168 29.73 5.87 -32.73
CA GLY A 168 30.98 5.83 -31.96
C GLY A 168 31.20 4.44 -31.32
N PRO A 169 31.91 4.26 -30.18
CA PRO A 169 32.01 2.93 -29.56
C PRO A 169 30.62 2.28 -29.51
N THR A 170 30.50 1.01 -29.91
CA THR A 170 29.24 0.30 -30.22
C THR A 170 28.39 -0.02 -28.98
N ASN A 171 28.47 0.82 -27.96
CA ASN A 171 27.84 0.63 -26.68
C ASN A 171 26.72 1.66 -26.50
N ALA A 172 25.76 1.31 -25.66
CA ALA A 172 24.67 2.21 -25.31
C ALA A 172 25.14 3.25 -24.28
N ASP A 173 24.72 4.49 -24.41
CA ASP A 173 24.93 5.55 -23.42
C ASP A 173 23.60 5.95 -22.78
N TYR A 174 23.63 6.67 -21.66
CA TYR A 174 22.41 7.34 -21.19
C TYR A 174 21.92 8.27 -22.28
N VAL A 175 20.61 8.28 -22.50
CA VAL A 175 19.96 9.30 -23.31
C VAL A 175 18.86 9.92 -22.48
N THR A 176 18.87 11.24 -22.39
CA THR A 176 17.82 12.03 -21.76
C THR A 176 17.31 13.08 -22.74
N ILE A 177 15.99 13.14 -22.93
CA ILE A 177 15.34 14.03 -23.88
C ILE A 177 14.32 14.89 -23.15
N LYS A 178 14.32 16.19 -23.44
CA LYS A 178 13.27 17.13 -23.03
C LYS A 178 12.48 17.53 -24.26
N TYR A 179 11.17 17.38 -24.21
CA TYR A 179 10.28 17.66 -25.34
C TYR A 179 9.52 18.97 -25.20
N ASN A 180 9.22 19.59 -26.33
CA ASN A 180 8.29 20.69 -26.44
C ASN A 180 6.87 20.19 -26.14
N ALA A 181 6.16 20.86 -25.23
CA ALA A 181 4.84 20.47 -24.77
C ALA A 181 3.79 20.37 -25.90
N SER A 182 3.91 21.22 -26.92
CA SER A 182 2.90 21.38 -27.98
C SER A 182 3.23 20.59 -29.24
N THR A 183 4.50 20.57 -29.65
CA THR A 183 4.91 19.97 -30.93
C THR A 183 5.47 18.56 -30.80
N GLY A 184 5.98 18.18 -29.62
CA GLY A 184 6.73 16.92 -29.45
C GLY A 184 8.18 17.01 -29.91
N ASP A 185 8.64 18.14 -30.48
CA ASP A 185 10.04 18.29 -30.88
C ASP A 185 10.98 18.25 -29.66
N SER A 186 12.18 17.72 -29.84
CA SER A 186 13.21 17.76 -28.80
C SER A 186 13.69 19.20 -28.59
N LEU A 187 13.56 19.70 -27.36
CA LEU A 187 14.20 20.96 -26.93
C LEU A 187 15.70 20.74 -26.71
N TRP A 188 16.06 19.56 -26.21
CA TRP A 188 17.43 19.07 -26.19
C TRP A 188 17.44 17.55 -26.01
N VAL A 189 18.54 16.96 -26.46
CA VAL A 189 18.95 15.57 -26.19
C VAL A 189 20.31 15.64 -25.48
N LYS A 190 20.46 14.89 -24.39
CA LYS A 190 21.71 14.80 -23.63
C LYS A 190 22.11 13.36 -23.43
N ASN A 191 23.39 13.13 -23.65
CA ASN A 191 23.99 11.82 -23.50
C ASN A 191 24.98 11.85 -22.35
N TYR A 192 25.12 10.73 -21.67
CA TYR A 192 26.16 10.53 -20.68
C TYR A 192 26.76 9.14 -20.86
N ASN A 193 28.09 9.13 -21.04
CA ASN A 193 28.93 7.94 -21.15
C ASN A 193 29.91 7.95 -19.97
N GLY A 194 30.08 6.79 -19.35
CA GLY A 194 31.01 6.53 -18.27
C GLY A 194 32.47 6.51 -18.71
N THR A 195 33.34 6.40 -17.73
CA THR A 195 34.79 6.34 -17.95
C THR A 195 35.23 5.04 -18.62
N GLY A 196 34.44 3.97 -18.51
CA GLY A 196 34.68 2.67 -19.14
C GLY A 196 34.31 2.58 -20.61
N ASN A 197 33.57 3.56 -21.15
CA ASN A 197 33.04 3.52 -22.52
C ASN A 197 32.24 2.24 -22.81
N GLY A 198 31.39 1.80 -21.87
CA GLY A 198 30.60 0.56 -21.95
C GLY A 198 29.10 0.81 -22.13
N ASN A 199 28.28 -0.21 -21.89
CA ASN A 199 26.82 -0.12 -22.02
C ASN A 199 26.17 0.53 -20.79
N ASP A 200 25.90 1.81 -20.87
CA ASP A 200 25.25 2.60 -19.84
C ASP A 200 23.72 2.63 -20.05
N SER A 201 22.96 2.49 -18.97
CA SER A 201 21.50 2.59 -19.02
C SER A 201 20.94 3.35 -17.81
N ALA A 202 20.15 4.39 -18.09
CA ALA A 202 19.39 5.10 -17.07
C ALA A 202 18.11 4.31 -16.70
N THR A 203 17.73 4.34 -15.43
CA THR A 203 16.58 3.62 -14.86
C THR A 203 15.51 4.57 -14.30
N CYS A 204 15.90 5.76 -13.87
CA CYS A 204 14.98 6.72 -13.27
C CYS A 204 15.38 8.16 -13.56
N ILE A 205 14.37 9.03 -13.64
CA ILE A 205 14.49 10.49 -13.78
C ILE A 205 13.56 11.19 -12.80
N LYS A 206 14.05 12.24 -12.15
CA LYS A 206 13.27 13.17 -11.32
C LYS A 206 13.60 14.61 -11.66
N VAL A 207 12.57 15.45 -11.70
CA VAL A 207 12.66 16.86 -12.06
C VAL A 207 11.92 17.66 -10.99
N ASN A 208 12.55 18.70 -10.46
CA ASN A 208 11.89 19.60 -9.52
C ASN A 208 10.87 20.51 -10.22
N ASN A 209 10.05 21.19 -9.43
CA ASN A 209 9.17 22.25 -9.92
C ASN A 209 9.68 23.63 -9.45
N PRO A 210 9.98 24.59 -10.36
CA PRO A 210 10.10 24.43 -11.81
C PRO A 210 11.31 23.58 -12.21
N ASP A 211 11.43 23.20 -13.49
CA ASP A 211 12.38 22.25 -14.10
C ASP A 211 13.87 22.69 -14.09
N THR A 212 14.35 23.23 -12.96
CA THR A 212 15.70 23.81 -12.80
C THR A 212 16.78 22.80 -12.45
N SER A 213 16.40 21.63 -11.97
CA SER A 213 17.27 20.53 -11.57
C SER A 213 16.65 19.20 -12.00
N ILE A 214 17.37 18.49 -12.86
CA ILE A 214 16.95 17.23 -13.47
C ILE A 214 17.97 16.17 -13.05
N TYR A 215 17.52 15.13 -12.36
CA TYR A 215 18.35 14.08 -11.80
C TYR A 215 18.04 12.77 -12.48
N ILE A 216 19.07 12.08 -12.96
CA ILE A 216 18.99 10.79 -13.65
C ILE A 216 19.88 9.82 -12.89
N THR A 217 19.43 8.57 -12.72
CA THR A 217 20.26 7.50 -12.16
C THR A 217 20.20 6.24 -13.01
N GLY A 218 21.17 5.34 -12.83
CA GLY A 218 21.25 4.05 -13.50
C GLY A 218 22.58 3.34 -13.27
N LYS A 219 22.96 2.46 -14.21
CA LYS A 219 24.30 1.84 -14.29
C LYS A 219 25.16 2.51 -15.34
N SER A 220 26.44 2.74 -15.09
CA SER A 220 27.37 3.19 -16.12
C SER A 220 28.72 2.52 -15.95
N LEU A 221 29.36 2.06 -17.03
CA LEU A 221 30.60 1.31 -16.95
C LEU A 221 31.73 2.20 -16.41
N GLY A 222 32.32 1.79 -15.29
CA GLY A 222 33.51 2.38 -14.71
C GLY A 222 34.77 1.77 -15.33
N THR A 223 35.86 1.66 -14.56
CA THR A 223 37.11 1.07 -15.08
C THR A 223 37.01 -0.43 -15.37
N SER A 224 36.09 -1.16 -14.71
CA SER A 224 36.00 -2.62 -14.85
C SER A 224 34.58 -3.16 -14.74
N ASN A 225 33.73 -2.55 -13.90
CA ASN A 225 32.35 -2.98 -13.65
C ASN A 225 31.39 -1.78 -13.74
N TYR A 226 30.09 -2.03 -13.68
CA TYR A 226 29.10 -0.95 -13.66
C TYR A 226 29.11 -0.23 -12.32
N ASP A 227 29.18 1.10 -12.33
CA ASP A 227 28.98 1.91 -11.13
C ASP A 227 27.55 2.47 -11.12
N PHE A 228 26.97 2.56 -9.93
CA PHE A 228 25.74 3.30 -9.69
C PHE A 228 26.05 4.77 -9.95
N THR A 229 25.46 5.30 -11.02
CA THR A 229 25.76 6.66 -11.48
C THR A 229 24.52 7.54 -11.44
N THR A 230 24.65 8.71 -10.81
CA THR A 230 23.65 9.77 -10.81
C THR A 230 24.19 11.00 -11.54
N VAL A 231 23.41 11.57 -12.46
CA VAL A 231 23.76 12.77 -13.23
C VAL A 231 22.74 13.87 -12.94
N LYS A 232 23.22 15.10 -12.73
CA LYS A 232 22.37 16.30 -12.62
C LYS A 232 22.53 17.20 -13.84
N TYR A 233 21.42 17.59 -14.46
CA TYR A 233 21.35 18.66 -15.45
C TYR A 233 20.59 19.87 -14.92
N ASN A 234 20.87 21.04 -15.49
CA ASN A 234 20.04 22.23 -15.33
C ASN A 234 18.92 22.29 -16.39
N ALA A 235 18.08 23.32 -16.34
CA ALA A 235 16.93 23.48 -17.26
C ALA A 235 17.29 23.46 -18.76
N SER A 236 18.50 23.89 -19.12
CA SER A 236 19.04 23.93 -20.48
C SER A 236 19.76 22.64 -20.89
N GLY A 237 19.75 21.61 -20.02
CA GLY A 237 20.43 20.34 -20.27
C GLY A 237 21.95 20.40 -20.07
N VAL A 238 22.50 21.43 -19.42
CA VAL A 238 23.94 21.47 -19.10
C VAL A 238 24.20 20.61 -17.88
N GLN A 239 25.17 19.69 -18.00
CA GLN A 239 25.57 18.81 -16.91
C GLN A 239 26.16 19.64 -15.77
N SER A 240 25.54 19.59 -14.61
CA SER A 240 25.99 20.26 -13.39
C SER A 240 26.98 19.41 -12.62
N TRP A 241 26.69 18.12 -12.47
CA TRP A 241 27.60 17.15 -11.85
C TRP A 241 27.25 15.72 -12.21
N VAL A 242 28.20 14.83 -11.92
CA VAL A 242 28.06 13.38 -11.96
C VAL A 242 28.56 12.83 -10.63
N LYS A 243 27.80 11.91 -10.02
CA LYS A 243 28.21 11.14 -8.85
C LYS A 243 28.20 9.67 -9.23
N ARG A 244 29.32 9.00 -8.99
CA ARG A 244 29.48 7.55 -9.20
C ARG A 244 29.72 6.91 -7.85
N TYR A 245 29.03 5.81 -7.58
CA TYR A 245 29.18 5.01 -6.39
C TYR A 245 29.60 3.60 -6.81
N ASN A 246 30.77 3.19 -6.34
CA ASN A 246 31.29 1.84 -6.48
C ASN A 246 31.29 1.18 -5.09
N GLY A 247 30.59 0.07 -4.96
CA GLY A 247 30.37 -0.65 -3.71
C GLY A 247 31.64 -1.28 -3.13
N THR A 248 31.52 -1.83 -1.91
CA THR A 248 32.66 -2.47 -1.23
C THR A 248 33.09 -3.78 -1.91
N GLY A 249 32.18 -4.43 -2.64
CA GLY A 249 32.48 -5.62 -3.45
C GLY A 249 33.26 -5.31 -4.73
N ASN A 250 33.36 -4.04 -5.15
CA ASN A 250 33.92 -3.63 -6.44
C ASN A 250 33.32 -4.39 -7.64
N GLY A 251 32.05 -4.77 -7.55
CA GLY A 251 31.30 -5.47 -8.60
C GLY A 251 30.38 -4.51 -9.35
N ASP A 252 29.29 -5.05 -9.91
CA ASP A 252 28.28 -4.22 -10.55
C ASP A 252 27.40 -3.52 -9.50
N ASP A 253 27.16 -2.23 -9.72
CA ASP A 253 26.31 -1.35 -8.93
C ASP A 253 25.35 -0.61 -9.86
N ILE A 254 24.05 -0.59 -9.52
CA ILE A 254 23.04 0.06 -10.37
C ILE A 254 22.08 0.89 -9.54
N GLY A 255 21.96 2.17 -9.88
CA GLY A 255 20.89 3.02 -9.37
C GLY A 255 19.54 2.59 -9.95
N LYS A 256 18.50 2.55 -9.11
CA LYS A 256 17.15 2.08 -9.51
C LYS A 256 16.10 3.19 -9.43
N SER A 257 16.10 3.99 -8.37
CA SER A 257 15.05 5.00 -8.15
C SER A 257 15.56 6.23 -7.39
N ILE A 258 14.94 7.38 -7.67
CA ILE A 258 15.21 8.67 -7.02
C ILE A 258 13.92 9.19 -6.37
N ALA A 259 14.01 9.73 -5.16
CA ALA A 259 12.95 10.48 -4.49
C ALA A 259 13.46 11.84 -4.00
N MET A 260 12.57 12.83 -3.97
CA MET A 260 12.87 14.19 -3.52
C MET A 260 11.60 14.96 -3.18
N ASN A 261 11.73 16.13 -2.55
CA ASN A 261 10.63 17.09 -2.48
C ASN A 261 10.48 17.80 -3.83
N GLU A 262 9.60 17.30 -4.68
CA GLU A 262 9.40 17.86 -6.03
C GLU A 262 8.74 19.25 -6.03
N THR A 263 8.16 19.70 -4.92
CA THR A 263 7.47 21.00 -4.81
C THR A 263 8.42 22.16 -4.49
N THR A 264 9.64 21.86 -4.03
CA THR A 264 10.63 22.86 -3.60
C THR A 264 11.90 22.70 -4.42
N ALA A 265 12.31 23.74 -5.14
CA ALA A 265 13.55 23.72 -5.88
C ALA A 265 14.76 23.58 -4.93
N GLY A 266 15.74 22.78 -5.34
CA GLY A 266 16.96 22.57 -4.54
C GLY A 266 16.74 21.79 -3.25
N SER A 267 15.79 20.83 -3.22
CA SER A 267 15.73 19.88 -2.11
C SER A 267 16.87 18.87 -2.19
N ASP A 268 17.13 18.20 -1.07
CA ASP A 268 17.89 16.96 -1.05
C ASP A 268 17.23 15.92 -1.97
N ILE A 269 18.04 14.99 -2.47
CA ILE A 269 17.59 13.81 -3.19
C ILE A 269 18.04 12.54 -2.47
N TYR A 270 17.23 11.51 -2.57
CA TYR A 270 17.49 10.19 -2.03
C TYR A 270 17.49 9.22 -3.21
N VAL A 271 18.60 8.53 -3.42
CA VAL A 271 18.77 7.61 -4.54
C VAL A 271 19.02 6.22 -3.99
N THR A 272 18.27 5.24 -4.47
CA THR A 272 18.43 3.85 -4.05
C THR A 272 18.81 2.97 -5.23
N GLY A 273 19.56 1.91 -4.98
CA GLY A 273 20.09 0.99 -5.98
C GLY A 273 20.58 -0.32 -5.36
N GLU A 274 21.04 -1.22 -6.21
CA GLU A 274 21.72 -2.46 -5.79
C GLU A 274 23.23 -2.27 -5.95
N SER A 275 24.00 -2.88 -5.06
CA SER A 275 25.45 -2.72 -5.05
C SER A 275 26.17 -3.96 -4.54
N ALA A 276 27.12 -4.48 -5.31
CA ALA A 276 27.91 -5.65 -4.94
C ALA A 276 28.56 -5.49 -3.55
N GLY A 277 28.28 -6.43 -2.65
CA GLY A 277 28.84 -6.49 -1.31
C GLY A 277 30.14 -7.30 -1.22
N THR A 278 30.88 -7.12 -0.13
CA THR A 278 32.08 -7.94 0.13
C THR A 278 31.66 -9.23 0.85
N GLY A 279 31.63 -10.36 0.13
CA GLY A 279 31.22 -11.64 0.70
C GLY A 279 29.70 -11.86 0.74
N SER A 280 28.93 -11.00 0.07
CA SER A 280 27.51 -11.16 -0.26
C SER A 280 27.29 -10.95 -1.76
N GLY A 281 26.06 -11.19 -2.22
CA GLY A 281 25.60 -10.73 -3.53
C GLY A 281 25.46 -9.21 -3.59
N SER A 282 24.54 -8.72 -4.41
CA SER A 282 24.18 -7.31 -4.40
C SER A 282 23.41 -6.97 -3.13
N ASP A 283 23.71 -5.85 -2.49
CA ASP A 283 22.98 -5.36 -1.34
C ASP A 283 22.18 -4.09 -1.72
N ILE A 284 21.12 -3.77 -0.98
CA ILE A 284 20.40 -2.50 -1.16
C ILE A 284 21.29 -1.37 -0.65
N VAL A 285 21.54 -0.35 -1.48
CA VAL A 285 22.22 0.89 -1.08
C VAL A 285 21.30 2.09 -1.31
N THR A 286 21.14 2.93 -0.28
CA THR A 286 20.47 4.23 -0.38
C THR A 286 21.41 5.35 -0.03
N ILE A 287 21.49 6.38 -0.88
CA ILE A 287 22.40 7.52 -0.78
C ILE A 287 21.58 8.81 -0.73
N ASN A 288 21.90 9.70 0.20
CA ASN A 288 21.39 11.06 0.20
C ASN A 288 22.42 12.03 -0.39
N TYR A 289 22.01 12.81 -1.38
CA TYR A 289 22.72 14.00 -1.82
C TYR A 289 21.96 15.24 -1.41
N THR A 290 22.64 16.11 -0.67
CA THR A 290 22.07 17.37 -0.20
C THR A 290 21.74 18.32 -1.36
N ALA A 291 20.94 19.34 -1.08
CA ALA A 291 20.74 20.50 -1.95
C ALA A 291 22.04 21.08 -2.54
N ALA A 292 23.11 21.08 -1.73
CA ALA A 292 24.45 21.53 -2.11
C ALA A 292 25.24 20.51 -2.95
N SER A 293 24.62 19.40 -3.36
CA SER A 293 25.23 18.33 -4.18
C SER A 293 26.39 17.60 -3.51
N VAL A 294 26.35 17.54 -2.17
CA VAL A 294 27.28 16.79 -1.32
C VAL A 294 26.57 15.54 -0.81
N GLU A 295 27.25 14.40 -0.79
CA GLU A 295 26.76 13.18 -0.15
C GLU A 295 26.65 13.41 1.36
N SER A 296 25.45 13.32 1.91
CA SER A 296 25.25 13.42 3.36
C SER A 296 25.49 12.08 4.05
N TRP A 297 25.04 10.99 3.44
CA TRP A 297 25.14 9.63 3.96
C TRP A 297 24.85 8.62 2.85
N ASN A 298 25.36 7.40 3.04
CA ASN A 298 24.90 6.20 2.34
C ASN A 298 24.61 5.08 3.36
N LYS A 299 23.64 4.22 3.06
CA LYS A 299 23.22 3.09 3.90
C LYS A 299 23.12 1.83 3.05
N ARG A 300 23.78 0.76 3.51
CA ARG A 300 23.77 -0.58 2.91
C ARG A 300 22.92 -1.52 3.77
N ILE A 301 22.06 -2.30 3.14
CA ILE A 301 21.23 -3.33 3.78
C ILE A 301 21.48 -4.65 3.05
N ASN A 302 22.01 -5.63 3.78
CA ASN A 302 22.23 -7.00 3.35
C ASN A 302 21.34 -7.92 4.20
N GLY A 303 20.65 -8.85 3.55
CA GLY A 303 19.87 -9.89 4.18
C GLY A 303 20.73 -10.97 4.83
N THR A 304 20.15 -11.76 5.74
CA THR A 304 20.92 -12.81 6.43
C THR A 304 21.38 -13.94 5.50
N GLY A 305 20.78 -14.07 4.33
CA GLY A 305 21.12 -15.04 3.29
C GLY A 305 22.32 -14.65 2.42
N ASN A 306 22.79 -13.39 2.48
CA ASN A 306 23.87 -12.86 1.64
C ASN A 306 23.65 -13.01 0.13
N GLY A 307 22.37 -13.03 -0.31
CA GLY A 307 21.97 -13.12 -1.72
C GLY A 307 21.94 -11.76 -2.42
N ASP A 308 21.21 -11.68 -3.54
CA ASP A 308 21.03 -10.43 -4.30
C ASP A 308 19.80 -9.65 -3.80
N ASP A 309 20.02 -8.73 -2.88
CA ASP A 309 19.06 -7.76 -2.38
C ASP A 309 18.97 -6.56 -3.32
N SER A 310 17.75 -6.10 -3.61
CA SER A 310 17.55 -5.04 -4.59
C SER A 310 16.32 -4.18 -4.27
N PRO A 311 16.43 -2.84 -4.33
CA PRO A 311 15.27 -1.96 -4.20
C PRO A 311 14.54 -1.82 -5.54
N SER A 312 13.21 -1.74 -5.47
CA SER A 312 12.36 -1.44 -6.64
C SER A 312 11.98 0.04 -6.72
N GLU A 313 11.61 0.65 -5.60
CA GLU A 313 11.12 2.02 -5.57
C GLU A 313 11.47 2.72 -4.24
N ILE A 314 11.80 4.01 -4.32
CA ILE A 314 11.94 4.91 -3.16
C ILE A 314 10.94 6.06 -3.29
N VAL A 315 10.28 6.42 -2.19
CA VAL A 315 9.37 7.57 -2.12
C VAL A 315 9.71 8.49 -0.95
N TYR A 316 9.62 9.80 -1.20
CA TYR A 316 9.81 10.85 -0.21
C TYR A 316 8.44 11.40 0.17
N ARG A 317 8.10 11.31 1.45
CA ARG A 317 6.91 11.95 2.02
C ARG A 317 7.31 13.20 2.79
N SER A 318 8.30 13.08 3.66
CA SER A 318 8.83 14.17 4.48
C SER A 318 10.26 13.83 4.93
N ASN A 319 10.92 14.77 5.61
CA ASN A 319 12.27 14.56 6.16
C ASN A 319 12.35 13.44 7.21
N THR A 320 11.25 12.93 7.75
CA THR A 320 11.24 11.80 8.70
C THR A 320 10.63 10.53 8.10
N GLU A 321 10.21 10.60 6.85
CA GLU A 321 9.38 9.57 6.20
C GLU A 321 9.85 9.38 4.76
N ILE A 322 10.95 8.64 4.61
CA ILE A 322 11.47 8.17 3.33
C ILE A 322 11.31 6.64 3.31
N TYR A 323 10.66 6.10 2.29
CA TYR A 323 10.36 4.68 2.20
C TYR A 323 11.05 4.03 1.02
N VAL A 324 11.67 2.88 1.24
CA VAL A 324 12.29 2.05 0.19
C VAL A 324 11.62 0.68 0.22
N ALA A 325 11.11 0.23 -0.92
CA ALA A 325 10.58 -1.11 -1.09
C ALA A 325 11.45 -1.92 -2.06
N GLY A 326 11.45 -3.25 -1.94
CA GLY A 326 12.21 -4.15 -2.80
C GLY A 326 12.17 -5.60 -2.33
N LYS A 327 13.31 -6.29 -2.45
CA LYS A 327 13.52 -7.64 -1.96
C LYS A 327 14.80 -7.80 -1.13
N ILE A 328 14.81 -8.78 -0.22
CA ILE A 328 15.95 -9.14 0.63
C ILE A 328 16.06 -10.66 0.80
N PHE A 329 17.23 -11.26 0.69
CA PHE A 329 17.47 -12.69 0.86
C PHE A 329 17.75 -13.04 2.32
N GLU A 330 16.94 -13.95 2.87
CA GLU A 330 17.11 -14.44 4.24
C GLU A 330 17.63 -15.89 4.24
N ALA A 331 18.37 -16.25 5.29
CA ALA A 331 19.01 -17.57 5.37
C ALA A 331 17.97 -18.69 5.45
N GLY A 332 18.02 -19.62 4.49
CA GLY A 332 17.11 -20.77 4.41
C GLY A 332 15.81 -20.49 3.63
N GLU A 333 15.68 -19.31 3.03
CA GLU A 333 14.52 -18.85 2.28
C GLU A 333 14.97 -18.30 0.91
N GLY A 334 14.01 -18.04 0.01
CA GLY A 334 14.23 -17.19 -1.16
C GLY A 334 14.33 -15.71 -0.78
N ALA A 335 14.21 -14.84 -1.79
CA ALA A 335 14.07 -13.41 -1.54
C ALA A 335 12.71 -13.13 -0.88
N ASN A 336 12.68 -12.26 0.12
CA ASN A 336 11.50 -11.79 0.82
C ASN A 336 11.19 -10.34 0.40
N MET A 337 9.92 -9.93 0.39
CA MET A 337 9.59 -8.52 0.23
C MET A 337 10.19 -7.72 1.39
N ILE A 338 10.66 -6.50 1.13
CA ILE A 338 11.10 -5.59 2.18
C ILE A 338 10.49 -4.19 2.01
N LEU A 339 10.19 -3.55 3.14
CA LEU A 339 9.87 -2.12 3.27
C LEU A 339 10.70 -1.50 4.40
N LEU A 340 11.50 -0.52 4.04
CA LEU A 340 12.37 0.25 4.93
C LEU A 340 11.79 1.65 5.13
N LYS A 341 11.87 2.19 6.35
CA LYS A 341 11.61 3.61 6.64
C LYS A 341 12.88 4.29 7.18
N TYR A 342 13.34 5.32 6.48
CA TYR A 342 14.43 6.19 6.91
C TYR A 342 13.93 7.58 7.33
N ASN A 343 14.71 8.24 8.20
CA ASN A 343 14.70 9.70 8.33
C ASN A 343 15.74 10.35 7.38
N ASN A 344 15.79 11.68 7.35
CA ASN A 344 16.73 12.45 6.52
C ASN A 344 18.19 12.36 6.97
N LEU A 345 18.47 11.81 8.15
CA LEU A 345 19.83 11.51 8.63
C LEU A 345 20.28 10.08 8.23
N GLY A 346 19.38 9.30 7.62
CA GLY A 346 19.64 7.91 7.22
C GLY A 346 19.47 6.89 8.35
N ASP A 347 18.86 7.27 9.48
CA ASP A 347 18.52 6.31 10.52
C ASP A 347 17.30 5.50 10.12
N THR A 348 17.37 4.17 10.28
CA THR A 348 16.25 3.26 10.05
C THR A 348 15.27 3.37 11.22
N ALA A 349 14.08 3.91 10.98
CA ALA A 349 13.01 3.97 11.98
C ALA A 349 12.39 2.59 12.21
N TRP A 350 12.13 1.84 11.12
CA TRP A 350 11.69 0.47 11.17
C TRP A 350 11.89 -0.23 9.82
N THR A 351 11.93 -1.56 9.86
CA THR A 351 11.96 -2.46 8.71
C THR A 351 10.80 -3.44 8.80
N ARG A 352 10.19 -3.78 7.67
CA ARG A 352 9.24 -4.89 7.53
C ARG A 352 9.68 -5.80 6.40
N SER A 353 9.62 -7.11 6.65
CA SER A 353 9.80 -8.13 5.63
C SER A 353 8.59 -9.05 5.56
N TYR A 354 8.40 -9.69 4.41
CA TYR A 354 7.36 -10.70 4.21
C TYR A 354 7.85 -11.82 3.30
N ASN A 355 7.69 -13.05 3.77
CA ASN A 355 7.97 -14.30 3.07
C ASN A 355 6.64 -15.01 2.76
N GLY A 356 6.46 -15.43 1.52
CA GLY A 356 5.33 -16.25 1.08
C GLY A 356 5.38 -17.67 1.63
N SER A 357 4.26 -18.40 1.57
CA SER A 357 4.17 -19.74 2.18
C SER A 357 5.10 -20.79 1.55
N ALA A 358 5.63 -20.54 0.35
CA ALA A 358 6.53 -21.47 -0.35
C ALA A 358 8.01 -21.28 -0.02
N ASN A 359 8.40 -20.24 0.73
CA ASN A 359 9.81 -19.82 0.88
C ASN A 359 10.50 -19.53 -0.48
N GLY A 360 9.72 -19.14 -1.49
CA GLY A 360 10.21 -18.77 -2.81
C GLY A 360 10.63 -17.30 -2.87
N ASN A 361 10.73 -16.74 -4.07
CA ASN A 361 11.11 -15.33 -4.24
C ASN A 361 9.87 -14.42 -4.22
N ASP A 362 9.72 -13.66 -3.14
CA ASP A 362 8.82 -12.53 -2.97
C ASP A 362 9.53 -11.20 -3.23
N GLU A 363 8.87 -10.28 -3.93
CA GLU A 363 9.47 -8.99 -4.29
C GLU A 363 8.42 -7.88 -4.33
N ALA A 364 8.67 -6.79 -3.61
CA ALA A 364 7.86 -5.58 -3.72
C ALA A 364 8.24 -4.82 -4.99
N SER A 365 7.25 -4.42 -5.79
CA SER A 365 7.42 -3.70 -7.06
C SER A 365 7.05 -2.23 -7.00
N GLY A 366 6.28 -1.80 -5.99
CA GLY A 366 5.96 -0.39 -5.81
C GLY A 366 5.58 -0.03 -4.40
N VAL A 367 5.77 1.25 -4.05
CA VAL A 367 5.44 1.83 -2.75
C VAL A 367 4.79 3.21 -2.92
N ILE A 368 3.73 3.47 -2.15
CA ILE A 368 3.04 4.76 -2.12
C ILE A 368 2.50 5.06 -0.72
N PHE A 369 2.08 6.29 -0.46
CA PHE A 369 1.42 6.67 0.78
C PHE A 369 0.14 7.47 0.51
N ASP A 370 -0.79 7.44 1.45
CA ASP A 370 -2.01 8.24 1.40
C ASP A 370 -1.88 9.59 2.15
N ALA A 371 -2.93 10.40 2.11
CA ALA A 371 -2.98 11.68 2.81
C ALA A 371 -2.83 11.57 4.35
N SER A 372 -3.15 10.41 4.96
CA SER A 372 -2.96 10.18 6.41
C SER A 372 -1.69 9.41 6.77
N ALA A 373 -0.73 9.28 5.85
CA ALA A 373 0.54 8.63 6.15
C ALA A 373 0.49 7.11 6.32
N TYR A 374 -0.59 6.46 5.89
CA TYR A 374 -0.53 5.04 5.65
C TYR A 374 0.32 4.77 4.43
N VAL A 375 1.13 3.73 4.51
CA VAL A 375 2.05 3.30 3.47
C VAL A 375 1.50 2.03 2.86
N TYR A 376 1.57 1.94 1.54
CA TYR A 376 1.09 0.81 0.78
C TYR A 376 2.22 0.29 -0.09
N ILE A 377 2.38 -1.02 -0.13
CA ILE A 377 3.26 -1.68 -1.10
C ILE A 377 2.47 -2.70 -1.88
N THR A 378 2.89 -2.94 -3.12
CA THR A 378 2.49 -4.11 -3.89
C THR A 378 3.71 -4.87 -4.35
N GLY A 379 3.55 -6.17 -4.58
CA GLY A 379 4.60 -7.05 -5.03
C GLY A 379 4.06 -8.44 -5.34
N LYS A 380 4.92 -9.31 -5.86
CA LYS A 380 4.59 -10.73 -6.01
C LYS A 380 4.97 -11.50 -4.76
N SER A 381 4.14 -12.43 -4.31
CA SER A 381 4.51 -13.38 -3.26
C SER A 381 4.41 -14.82 -3.74
N ASN A 382 5.39 -15.66 -3.43
CA ASN A 382 5.42 -17.05 -3.84
C ASN A 382 4.73 -17.95 -2.81
N GLU A 383 3.60 -18.53 -3.20
CA GLU A 383 2.72 -19.30 -2.35
C GLU A 383 2.69 -20.78 -2.76
N THR A 384 2.63 -21.70 -1.81
CA THR A 384 2.86 -23.15 -2.03
C THR A 384 1.93 -23.77 -3.07
N SER A 385 0.70 -23.26 -3.19
CA SER A 385 -0.34 -23.85 -4.04
C SER A 385 -0.66 -23.04 -5.29
N THR A 386 -0.25 -21.77 -5.36
CA THR A 386 -0.71 -20.82 -6.37
C THR A 386 0.44 -20.22 -7.18
N GLY A 387 1.67 -20.29 -6.68
CA GLY A 387 2.84 -19.70 -7.34
C GLY A 387 2.99 -18.24 -6.97
N ASP A 388 3.39 -17.41 -7.93
CA ASP A 388 3.56 -15.97 -7.72
C ASP A 388 2.19 -15.28 -7.77
N ASP A 389 1.74 -14.75 -6.62
CA ASP A 389 0.46 -14.05 -6.47
C ASP A 389 0.65 -12.55 -6.24
N TYR A 390 -0.33 -11.73 -6.62
CA TYR A 390 -0.33 -10.32 -6.24
C TYR A 390 -0.48 -10.25 -4.74
N THR A 391 0.37 -9.46 -4.09
CA THR A 391 0.22 -9.13 -2.69
C THR A 391 0.28 -7.62 -2.53
N VAL A 392 -0.66 -7.10 -1.72
CA VAL A 392 -0.78 -5.68 -1.37
C VAL A 392 -0.84 -5.58 0.15
N PHE A 393 0.00 -4.72 0.72
CA PHE A 393 -0.04 -4.40 2.14
C PHE A 393 -0.45 -2.95 2.37
N LYS A 394 -1.09 -2.71 3.51
CA LYS A 394 -1.20 -1.39 4.14
C LYS A 394 -0.51 -1.42 5.51
N PHE A 395 0.35 -0.46 5.75
CA PHE A 395 1.03 -0.24 7.02
C PHE A 395 0.65 1.12 7.61
N SER A 396 0.52 1.17 8.93
CA SER A 396 0.50 2.43 9.68
C SER A 396 1.83 3.16 9.62
N THR A 397 1.85 4.42 10.07
CA THR A 397 3.07 5.25 10.18
C THR A 397 4.15 4.64 11.06
N LEU A 398 3.74 3.83 12.04
CA LEU A 398 4.58 3.09 12.98
C LEU A 398 5.00 1.71 12.44
N GLY A 399 4.58 1.37 11.22
CA GLY A 399 4.90 0.12 10.54
C GLY A 399 4.04 -1.07 10.97
N ALA A 400 2.99 -0.90 11.77
CA ALA A 400 2.06 -2.00 12.03
C ALA A 400 1.28 -2.33 10.76
N THR A 401 1.22 -3.61 10.38
CA THR A 401 0.37 -4.08 9.27
C THR A 401 -1.09 -3.87 9.66
N GLU A 402 -1.79 -3.02 8.93
CA GLU A 402 -3.23 -2.86 9.09
C GLU A 402 -3.94 -4.01 8.36
N TRP A 403 -3.57 -4.25 7.10
CA TRP A 403 -4.07 -5.38 6.35
C TRP A 403 -3.10 -5.85 5.27
N LYS A 404 -3.32 -7.09 4.83
CA LYS A 404 -2.74 -7.72 3.65
C LYS A 404 -3.88 -8.22 2.77
N TYR A 405 -3.76 -8.02 1.46
CA TYR A 405 -4.61 -8.64 0.46
C TYR A 405 -3.74 -9.41 -0.53
N SER A 406 -4.14 -10.64 -0.85
CA SER A 406 -3.50 -11.43 -1.91
C SER A 406 -4.52 -11.76 -3.00
N TYR A 407 -4.08 -11.76 -4.25
CA TYR A 407 -4.89 -12.08 -5.41
C TYR A 407 -4.16 -13.08 -6.30
N ASN A 408 -4.82 -14.21 -6.49
CA ASN A 408 -4.54 -15.21 -7.50
C ASN A 408 -5.76 -15.29 -8.43
N ASN A 409 -5.53 -15.31 -9.73
CA ASN A 409 -6.61 -15.52 -10.68
C ASN A 409 -7.00 -17.01 -10.77
N SER A 410 -8.00 -17.35 -11.59
CA SER A 410 -8.53 -18.72 -11.70
C SER A 410 -7.52 -19.77 -12.18
N GLY A 411 -6.36 -19.37 -12.71
CA GLY A 411 -5.29 -20.29 -13.09
C GLY A 411 -4.13 -20.19 -12.11
N SER A 412 -3.66 -21.32 -11.58
CA SER A 412 -2.37 -21.38 -10.90
C SER A 412 -1.27 -20.97 -11.88
N GLY A 413 -0.58 -19.85 -11.62
CA GLY A 413 0.37 -19.28 -12.56
C GLY A 413 0.94 -17.95 -12.06
N THR A 414 1.72 -17.29 -12.92
CA THR A 414 2.42 -16.05 -12.56
C THR A 414 1.50 -14.84 -12.61
N ASP A 415 1.13 -14.34 -11.44
CA ASP A 415 0.40 -13.09 -11.22
C ASP A 415 1.35 -12.06 -10.58
N VAL A 416 1.84 -11.08 -11.35
CA VAL A 416 2.85 -10.11 -10.89
C VAL A 416 2.36 -8.66 -11.03
N PRO A 417 2.19 -7.92 -9.91
CA PRO A 417 1.91 -6.49 -9.94
C PRO A 417 3.18 -5.69 -10.24
N VAL A 418 3.03 -4.60 -10.98
CA VAL A 418 4.11 -3.68 -11.36
C VAL A 418 3.95 -2.28 -10.79
N LYS A 419 2.72 -1.86 -10.45
CA LYS A 419 2.47 -0.51 -9.94
C LYS A 419 1.28 -0.46 -8.99
N ILE A 420 1.40 0.38 -7.96
CA ILE A 420 0.34 0.70 -7.01
C ILE A 420 -0.03 2.18 -7.07
N ALA A 421 -1.31 2.49 -6.84
CA ALA A 421 -1.82 3.84 -6.64
C ALA A 421 -2.89 3.86 -5.55
N VAL A 422 -3.08 5.01 -4.89
CA VAL A 422 -4.18 5.24 -3.95
C VAL A 422 -4.96 6.47 -4.40
N ASP A 423 -6.29 6.38 -4.43
CA ASP A 423 -7.08 7.54 -4.80
C ASP A 423 -7.06 8.63 -3.72
N ALA A 424 -7.28 9.87 -4.14
CA ALA A 424 -7.28 11.03 -3.24
C ALA A 424 -8.61 11.22 -2.51
N THR A 425 -9.55 10.28 -2.62
CA THR A 425 -10.86 10.40 -1.96
C THR A 425 -10.74 10.08 -0.47
N SER A 426 -11.77 10.41 0.31
CA SER A 426 -11.85 9.97 1.71
C SER A 426 -11.99 8.45 1.86
N ASP A 427 -12.36 7.73 0.79
CA ASP A 427 -12.48 6.27 0.76
C ASP A 427 -11.15 5.58 0.43
N ARG A 428 -10.19 6.29 -0.19
CA ARG A 428 -8.82 5.86 -0.42
C ARG A 428 -8.72 4.49 -1.09
N ASN A 429 -9.46 4.25 -2.17
CA ASN A 429 -9.37 2.96 -2.83
C ASN A 429 -7.94 2.75 -3.33
N VAL A 430 -7.44 1.54 -3.16
CA VAL A 430 -6.09 1.15 -3.56
C VAL A 430 -6.19 0.42 -4.89
N TYR A 431 -5.34 0.79 -5.84
CA TYR A 431 -5.26 0.18 -7.16
C TYR A 431 -3.89 -0.50 -7.30
N ALA A 432 -3.86 -1.74 -7.75
CA ALA A 432 -2.63 -2.45 -8.08
C ALA A 432 -2.77 -3.05 -9.47
N THR A 433 -1.83 -2.75 -10.38
CA THR A 433 -1.87 -3.25 -11.76
C THR A 433 -0.67 -4.13 -12.09
N GLY A 434 -0.84 -5.06 -13.02
CA GLY A 434 0.23 -5.85 -13.59
C GLY A 434 -0.27 -6.89 -14.59
N SER A 435 0.50 -7.97 -14.72
CA SER A 435 0.17 -9.13 -15.55
C SER A 435 -0.47 -10.22 -14.69
N SER A 436 -1.49 -10.89 -15.20
CA SER A 436 -2.14 -12.02 -14.51
C SER A 436 -2.42 -13.17 -15.46
N PHE A 437 -2.12 -14.39 -15.02
CA PHE A 437 -2.33 -15.61 -15.78
C PHE A 437 -3.79 -16.08 -15.66
N SER A 438 -4.43 -16.41 -16.79
CA SER A 438 -5.86 -16.79 -16.80
C SER A 438 -6.11 -18.30 -16.86
N GLY A 439 -5.05 -19.13 -16.86
CA GLY A 439 -5.16 -20.59 -16.83
C GLY A 439 -5.45 -21.26 -18.17
N THR A 440 -5.66 -20.50 -19.26
CA THR A 440 -5.99 -21.07 -20.58
C THR A 440 -4.93 -20.76 -21.64
N THR A 441 -4.48 -19.51 -21.79
CA THR A 441 -3.29 -19.12 -22.57
C THR A 441 -2.80 -17.73 -22.14
N GLY A 442 -1.52 -17.61 -21.74
CA GLY A 442 -0.81 -16.33 -21.56
C GLY A 442 -1.29 -15.39 -20.44
N THR A 443 -0.69 -14.19 -20.39
CA THR A 443 -0.96 -13.15 -19.39
C THR A 443 -1.90 -12.07 -19.92
N ASN A 444 -2.73 -11.51 -19.04
CA ASN A 444 -3.57 -10.35 -19.36
C ASN A 444 -3.32 -9.21 -18.38
N TYR A 445 -3.77 -8.00 -18.73
CA TYR A 445 -3.78 -6.90 -17.78
C TYR A 445 -4.73 -7.26 -16.65
N ALA A 446 -4.28 -7.07 -15.42
CA ALA A 446 -5.14 -7.11 -14.25
C ALA A 446 -4.86 -5.89 -13.38
N THR A 447 -5.88 -5.06 -13.21
CA THR A 447 -5.87 -3.94 -12.27
C THR A 447 -6.88 -4.21 -11.18
N LEU A 448 -6.38 -4.51 -9.98
CA LEU A 448 -7.19 -4.69 -8.78
C LEU A 448 -7.64 -3.32 -8.27
N LYS A 449 -8.91 -3.21 -7.90
CA LYS A 449 -9.41 -2.11 -7.07
C LYS A 449 -9.81 -2.68 -5.70
N LEU A 450 -9.10 -2.25 -4.68
CA LEU A 450 -9.34 -2.62 -3.28
C LEU A 450 -10.06 -1.49 -2.56
N LYS A 451 -11.26 -1.78 -2.06
CA LYS A 451 -12.03 -0.83 -1.24
C LYS A 451 -11.66 -1.03 0.22
N GLN A 452 -11.37 0.07 0.92
CA GLN A 452 -11.03 0.04 2.33
C GLN A 452 -12.28 0.11 3.20
N ASP A 453 -12.31 -0.72 4.25
CA ASP A 453 -13.34 -0.66 5.28
C ASP A 453 -13.17 0.60 6.15
N LYS A 454 -14.29 1.08 6.68
CA LYS A 454 -14.33 2.15 7.66
C LYS A 454 -14.18 1.55 9.05
N VAL A 455 -13.35 2.18 9.88
CA VAL A 455 -12.98 1.68 11.20
C VAL A 455 -13.60 2.54 12.28
N LEU A 456 -14.45 1.92 13.11
CA LEU A 456 -14.89 2.50 14.38
C LEU A 456 -13.96 1.96 15.48
N ALA A 457 -13.17 2.84 16.08
CA ALA A 457 -12.49 2.55 17.33
C ALA A 457 -13.44 2.90 18.49
N LEU A 458 -13.86 1.87 19.21
CA LEU A 458 -14.84 1.97 20.29
C LEU A 458 -14.17 1.67 21.63
N ASN A 459 -14.57 2.39 22.67
CA ASN A 459 -14.33 1.99 24.05
C ASN A 459 -15.67 1.67 24.74
N VAL A 460 -15.80 0.48 25.33
CA VAL A 460 -17.02 0.04 26.00
C VAL A 460 -16.71 -1.01 27.08
N PHE A 461 -17.34 -0.86 28.24
CA PHE A 461 -17.31 -1.86 29.32
C PHE A 461 -18.67 -2.53 29.46
N VAL A 462 -18.66 -3.81 29.85
CA VAL A 462 -19.85 -4.58 30.25
C VAL A 462 -19.86 -4.65 31.78
N GLN A 463 -20.97 -4.30 32.41
CA GLN A 463 -21.06 -4.05 33.86
C GLN A 463 -20.47 -5.18 34.73
N GLY A 464 -20.88 -6.43 34.53
CA GLY A 464 -20.41 -7.55 35.37
C GLY A 464 -18.95 -7.95 35.10
N PHE A 465 -18.41 -7.58 33.94
CA PHE A 465 -17.06 -7.94 33.52
C PHE A 465 -16.00 -6.93 33.99
N TYR A 466 -16.41 -5.72 34.37
CA TYR A 466 -15.51 -4.68 34.85
C TYR A 466 -15.03 -4.95 36.28
N LYS A 467 -13.72 -4.84 36.50
CA LYS A 467 -13.06 -5.02 37.80
C LYS A 467 -12.38 -3.71 38.20
N SER A 468 -12.98 -2.99 39.14
CA SER A 468 -12.50 -1.68 39.62
C SER A 468 -11.12 -1.74 40.26
N ALA A 469 -10.80 -2.83 40.97
CA ALA A 469 -9.52 -3.02 41.65
C ALA A 469 -8.31 -2.94 40.70
N THR A 470 -8.49 -3.31 39.43
CA THR A 470 -7.44 -3.32 38.41
C THR A 470 -7.71 -2.35 37.26
N ASN A 471 -8.83 -1.62 37.29
CA ASN A 471 -9.33 -0.81 36.17
C ASN A 471 -9.27 -1.59 34.84
N SER A 472 -9.88 -2.76 34.83
CA SER A 472 -9.86 -3.66 33.67
C SER A 472 -11.18 -4.38 33.49
N CYS A 473 -11.53 -4.72 32.25
CA CYS A 473 -12.70 -5.51 31.91
C CYS A 473 -12.28 -6.87 31.36
N LEU A 474 -13.05 -7.91 31.62
CA LEU A 474 -12.87 -9.19 30.94
C LEU A 474 -13.12 -9.00 29.42
N PRO A 475 -12.18 -9.40 28.55
CA PRO A 475 -12.36 -9.39 27.10
C PRO A 475 -13.53 -10.27 26.64
N ASP A 476 -14.41 -9.73 25.80
CA ASP A 476 -15.47 -10.52 25.14
C ASP A 476 -15.86 -9.92 23.79
N SER A 477 -16.66 -10.66 23.02
CA SER A 477 -17.19 -10.22 21.74
C SER A 477 -18.35 -9.24 21.91
N ILE A 478 -18.25 -8.09 21.25
CA ILE A 478 -19.30 -7.09 21.16
C ILE A 478 -19.78 -7.03 19.72
N LYS A 479 -21.10 -6.87 19.51
CA LYS A 479 -21.68 -6.57 18.20
C LYS A 479 -22.08 -5.11 18.14
N VAL A 480 -21.68 -4.43 17.07
CA VAL A 480 -22.08 -3.05 16.78
C VAL A 480 -22.96 -3.03 15.54
N HIS A 481 -24.12 -2.37 15.67
CA HIS A 481 -24.94 -1.98 14.53
C HIS A 481 -24.77 -0.48 14.28
N LEU A 482 -24.65 -0.11 12.99
CA LEU A 482 -24.75 1.27 12.56
C LEU A 482 -26.09 1.48 11.90
N TYR A 483 -26.95 2.25 12.55
CA TYR A 483 -28.22 2.69 11.98
C TYR A 483 -28.05 3.97 11.19
N ASN A 484 -28.95 4.21 10.24
CA ASN A 484 -29.11 5.54 9.64
C ASN A 484 -29.43 6.60 10.73
N SER A 485 -29.27 7.89 10.41
CA SER A 485 -29.51 8.98 11.36
C SER A 485 -30.91 8.96 11.99
N ALA A 486 -31.90 8.49 11.25
CA ALA A 486 -33.30 8.36 11.67
C ALA A 486 -33.58 7.17 12.61
N ALA A 487 -32.57 6.34 12.92
CA ALA A 487 -32.71 5.15 13.78
C ALA A 487 -33.67 4.05 13.23
N THR A 488 -33.99 4.05 11.94
CA THR A 488 -35.01 3.15 11.37
C THR A 488 -34.43 1.91 10.70
N THR A 489 -33.18 1.98 10.23
CA THR A 489 -32.60 0.94 9.37
C THR A 489 -31.14 0.73 9.70
N ILE A 490 -30.76 -0.54 9.88
CA ILE A 490 -29.37 -0.95 10.02
C ILE A 490 -28.72 -0.81 8.64
N VAL A 491 -27.68 0.02 8.55
CA VAL A 491 -26.88 0.21 7.35
C VAL A 491 -25.77 -0.83 7.27
N ASP A 492 -25.14 -1.13 8.40
CA ASP A 492 -24.07 -2.13 8.49
C ASP A 492 -23.90 -2.65 9.92
N SER A 493 -23.19 -3.76 10.08
CA SER A 493 -22.90 -4.37 11.39
C SER A 493 -21.53 -5.03 11.43
N ALA A 494 -20.88 -5.02 12.60
CA ALA A 494 -19.59 -5.67 12.83
C ALA A 494 -19.53 -6.31 14.22
N ILE A 495 -18.69 -7.33 14.37
CA ILE A 495 -18.38 -7.97 15.66
C ILE A 495 -16.87 -7.87 15.88
N ALA A 496 -16.46 -7.53 17.11
CA ALA A 496 -15.05 -7.50 17.51
C ALA A 496 -14.91 -7.90 18.97
N TYR A 497 -13.73 -8.42 19.33
CA TYR A 497 -13.35 -8.69 20.73
C TYR A 497 -12.74 -7.43 21.34
N THR A 498 -13.16 -7.08 22.57
CA THR A 498 -12.54 -6.01 23.34
C THR A 498 -11.23 -6.47 23.97
N ASP A 499 -10.31 -5.53 24.20
CA ASP A 499 -9.17 -5.76 25.08
C ASP A 499 -9.56 -5.57 26.56
N THR A 500 -8.58 -5.70 27.47
CA THR A 500 -8.80 -5.53 28.92
C THR A 500 -9.14 -4.10 29.32
N LEU A 501 -9.00 -3.12 28.43
CA LEU A 501 -9.36 -1.72 28.62
C LEU A 501 -10.68 -1.37 27.94
N GLY A 502 -11.43 -2.36 27.43
CA GLY A 502 -12.72 -2.15 26.77
C GLY A 502 -12.60 -1.66 25.33
N LYS A 503 -11.39 -1.64 24.74
CA LYS A 503 -11.15 -1.11 23.41
C LYS A 503 -11.31 -2.19 22.35
N ALA A 504 -12.00 -1.84 21.27
CA ALA A 504 -12.11 -2.68 20.08
C ALA A 504 -12.16 -1.84 18.81
N ARG A 505 -11.78 -2.45 17.68
CA ARG A 505 -11.94 -1.87 16.35
C ARG A 505 -12.97 -2.67 15.56
N PHE A 506 -13.94 -1.97 14.98
CA PHE A 506 -15.02 -2.52 14.17
C PHE A 506 -14.88 -2.03 12.74
N TYR A 507 -15.01 -2.95 11.77
CA TYR A 507 -14.79 -2.68 10.35
C TYR A 507 -16.13 -2.73 9.61
N PHE A 508 -16.45 -1.66 8.88
CA PHE A 508 -17.72 -1.48 8.17
C PHE A 508 -17.50 -1.19 6.70
N ARG A 509 -18.25 -1.86 5.84
CA ARG A 509 -18.02 -1.89 4.38
C ARG A 509 -19.02 -1.06 3.59
N ASN A 510 -20.24 -0.97 4.10
CA ASN A 510 -21.38 -0.35 3.42
C ASN A 510 -21.62 1.08 3.88
N VAL A 511 -20.83 1.56 4.82
CA VAL A 511 -20.89 2.94 5.31
C VAL A 511 -20.03 3.89 4.49
N LEU A 512 -20.43 5.17 4.51
CA LEU A 512 -19.82 6.26 3.77
C LEU A 512 -19.19 7.26 4.73
N ASN A 513 -18.11 7.89 4.29
CA ASN A 513 -17.58 9.06 4.98
C ASN A 513 -18.60 10.21 4.94
N SER A 514 -18.57 11.08 5.96
CA SER A 514 -19.44 12.26 6.10
C SER A 514 -20.95 11.97 6.16
N THR A 515 -21.36 10.71 6.32
CA THR A 515 -22.75 10.31 6.57
C THR A 515 -22.95 10.06 8.06
N ALA A 516 -24.04 10.59 8.61
CA ALA A 516 -24.38 10.46 10.02
C ALA A 516 -25.03 9.10 10.34
N TYR A 517 -24.48 8.39 11.32
CA TYR A 517 -24.90 7.07 11.80
C TYR A 517 -25.15 7.07 13.30
N ARG A 518 -26.06 6.22 13.77
CA ARG A 518 -26.21 5.92 15.20
C ARG A 518 -25.50 4.62 15.53
N ILE A 519 -24.66 4.67 16.56
CA ILE A 519 -23.90 3.52 17.06
C ILE A 519 -24.77 2.79 18.08
N VAL A 520 -24.96 1.48 17.89
CA VAL A 520 -25.75 0.64 18.79
C VAL A 520 -24.93 -0.58 19.19
N ILE A 521 -24.80 -0.78 20.49
CA ILE A 521 -24.03 -1.87 21.09
C ILE A 521 -24.97 -2.99 21.50
N LYS A 522 -24.60 -4.22 21.14
CA LYS A 522 -25.22 -5.45 21.63
C LYS A 522 -24.13 -6.39 22.17
N HIS A 523 -24.44 -7.03 23.29
CA HIS A 523 -23.62 -8.06 23.91
C HIS A 523 -24.56 -9.19 24.37
N ARG A 524 -24.03 -10.39 24.56
CA ARG A 524 -24.81 -11.61 24.82
C ARG A 524 -25.65 -11.56 26.11
N ASN A 525 -25.26 -10.73 27.07
CA ASN A 525 -25.88 -10.66 28.41
C ASN A 525 -26.15 -9.22 28.88
N SER A 526 -26.14 -8.26 27.96
CA SER A 526 -26.38 -6.85 28.25
C SER A 526 -27.60 -6.34 27.51
N ILE A 527 -28.18 -5.26 28.05
CA ILE A 527 -29.18 -4.51 27.29
C ILE A 527 -28.53 -3.91 26.03
N GLU A 528 -29.31 -3.79 24.98
CA GLU A 528 -28.92 -3.00 23.81
C GLU A 528 -28.74 -1.52 24.20
N THR A 529 -27.58 -0.95 23.91
CA THR A 529 -27.24 0.43 24.30
C THR A 529 -27.01 1.30 23.07
N TRP A 530 -27.73 2.42 22.99
CA TRP A 530 -27.64 3.39 21.89
C TRP A 530 -26.68 4.52 22.26
N GLY A 531 -25.84 4.96 21.31
CA GLY A 531 -25.06 6.18 21.45
C GLY A 531 -25.96 7.42 21.53
N SER A 532 -25.56 8.42 22.32
CA SER A 532 -26.39 9.61 22.60
C SER A 532 -26.62 10.52 21.41
N SER A 533 -25.76 10.43 20.38
CA SER A 533 -25.80 11.28 19.19
C SER A 533 -25.46 10.50 17.92
N THR A 534 -25.71 11.13 16.77
CA THR A 534 -25.23 10.62 15.48
C THR A 534 -23.77 10.99 15.25
N ASN A 535 -23.01 10.09 14.65
CA ASN A 535 -21.59 10.23 14.38
C ASN A 535 -21.28 9.90 12.91
N ALA A 536 -20.23 10.49 12.34
CA ALA A 536 -19.85 10.26 10.95
C ALA A 536 -18.39 9.84 10.84
N PHE A 537 -18.11 8.90 9.93
CA PHE A 537 -16.73 8.56 9.58
C PHE A 537 -16.07 9.71 8.84
N THR A 538 -14.83 10.00 9.22
CA THR A 538 -13.98 10.97 8.54
C THR A 538 -12.68 10.27 8.16
N ASN A 539 -12.32 10.29 6.88
CA ASN A 539 -11.08 9.68 6.40
C ASN A 539 -10.91 8.21 6.80
N LEU A 540 -11.99 7.43 6.69
CA LEU A 540 -12.10 6.03 7.10
C LEU A 540 -12.22 5.78 8.62
N PHE A 541 -12.14 6.79 9.48
CA PHE A 541 -12.10 6.59 10.92
C PHE A 541 -13.25 7.27 11.65
N LEU A 542 -13.73 6.61 12.71
CA LEU A 542 -14.61 7.15 13.72
C LEU A 542 -14.15 6.66 15.09
N THR A 543 -14.17 7.52 16.10
CA THR A 543 -13.93 7.15 17.49
C THR A 543 -15.20 7.37 18.30
N TYR A 544 -15.51 6.45 19.21
CA TYR A 544 -16.59 6.66 20.17
C TYR A 544 -16.24 5.99 21.49
N ASP A 545 -16.50 6.69 22.59
CA ASP A 545 -16.14 6.24 23.93
C ASP A 545 -17.38 6.28 24.82
N PHE A 546 -17.87 5.10 25.20
CA PHE A 546 -19.01 4.92 26.10
C PHE A 546 -18.64 5.02 27.58
N THR A 547 -17.35 4.98 27.95
CA THR A 547 -16.94 4.77 29.34
C THR A 547 -16.73 6.07 30.12
N THR A 548 -16.62 7.20 29.41
CA THR A 548 -16.28 8.49 30.01
C THR A 548 -17.42 9.22 30.75
N ALA A 549 -18.69 8.96 30.41
CA ALA A 549 -19.86 9.57 31.06
C ALA A 549 -21.15 8.83 30.70
N ALA A 550 -22.14 8.79 31.60
CA ALA A 550 -23.47 8.24 31.28
C ALA A 550 -24.12 8.88 30.05
N SER A 551 -23.87 10.19 29.82
CA SER A 551 -24.40 10.93 28.67
C SER A 551 -23.81 10.51 27.31
N LYS A 552 -22.94 9.51 27.29
CA LYS A 552 -22.48 8.83 26.06
C LYS A 552 -23.50 7.80 25.59
N ALA A 553 -24.36 7.29 26.46
CA ALA A 553 -25.55 6.55 26.05
C ALA A 553 -26.77 7.46 25.92
N TYR A 554 -27.63 7.13 24.96
CA TYR A 554 -28.92 7.78 24.81
C TYR A 554 -29.76 7.60 26.09
N GLY A 555 -30.36 8.68 26.57
CA GLY A 555 -31.10 8.68 27.84
C GLY A 555 -30.25 8.45 29.10
N ASN A 556 -28.92 8.62 29.03
CA ASN A 556 -27.99 8.31 30.12
C ASN A 556 -28.02 6.83 30.55
N ASN A 557 -28.34 5.91 29.64
CA ASN A 557 -28.64 4.50 29.94
C ASN A 557 -27.37 3.65 30.19
N GLN A 558 -26.59 4.00 31.21
CA GLN A 558 -25.36 3.31 31.62
C GLN A 558 -25.15 3.32 33.13
N LYS A 559 -24.41 2.32 33.62
CA LYS A 559 -24.01 2.21 35.01
C LYS A 559 -22.64 2.84 35.23
N GLN A 560 -22.51 3.72 36.21
CA GLN A 560 -21.19 4.07 36.74
C GLN A 560 -20.63 2.86 37.53
N VAL A 561 -19.53 2.29 37.06
CA VAL A 561 -18.89 1.09 37.63
C VAL A 561 -17.66 1.44 38.48
N ASP A 562 -17.15 2.65 38.33
CA ASP A 562 -16.00 3.13 39.12
C ASP A 562 -16.10 4.65 39.37
N THR A 563 -15.53 5.08 40.49
CA THR A 563 -15.47 6.50 40.88
C THR A 563 -14.06 7.08 40.79
N SER A 564 -13.01 6.23 40.68
CA SER A 564 -11.63 6.67 40.48
C SER A 564 -10.76 5.58 39.82
N PRO A 565 -10.60 5.59 38.48
CA PRO A 565 -11.13 6.59 37.55
C PRO A 565 -12.66 6.54 37.45
N ILE A 566 -13.28 7.63 36.99
CA ILE A 566 -14.71 7.61 36.70
C ILE A 566 -14.91 6.77 35.43
N GLU A 567 -15.58 5.63 35.56
CA GLU A 567 -15.85 4.73 34.44
C GLU A 567 -17.32 4.30 34.41
N TYR A 568 -17.84 4.18 33.19
CA TYR A 568 -19.20 3.76 32.89
C TYR A 568 -19.22 2.50 32.03
N ALA A 569 -20.21 1.63 32.29
CA ALA A 569 -20.43 0.39 31.56
C ALA A 569 -21.88 0.31 31.07
N ILE A 570 -22.10 -0.47 30.01
CA ILE A 570 -23.46 -0.86 29.59
C ILE A 570 -24.03 -1.84 30.62
N TYR A 571 -25.33 -1.75 30.88
CA TYR A 571 -25.99 -2.58 31.89
C TYR A 571 -26.02 -4.05 31.45
N GLY A 572 -25.59 -4.94 32.34
CA GLY A 572 -25.77 -6.39 32.20
C GLY A 572 -27.18 -6.83 32.64
N GLY A 573 -27.53 -8.08 32.40
CA GLY A 573 -28.69 -8.75 33.00
C GLY A 573 -29.77 -9.16 32.00
N ASP A 574 -29.79 -8.62 30.78
CA ASP A 574 -30.74 -8.99 29.73
C ASP A 574 -30.19 -10.21 28.98
N VAL A 575 -30.36 -11.39 29.57
CA VAL A 575 -29.80 -12.66 29.09
C VAL A 575 -30.69 -13.31 28.02
N ASN A 576 -31.98 -12.94 28.01
CA ASN A 576 -32.97 -13.39 27.03
C ASN A 576 -33.05 -12.48 25.78
N GLN A 577 -32.43 -11.30 25.83
CA GLN A 577 -32.36 -10.29 24.76
C GLN A 577 -33.73 -9.70 24.37
N ASP A 578 -34.66 -9.57 25.33
CA ASP A 578 -35.99 -8.98 25.13
C ASP A 578 -36.02 -7.45 25.27
N GLY A 579 -34.94 -6.87 25.80
CA GLY A 579 -34.76 -5.43 25.94
C GLY A 579 -35.14 -4.85 27.29
N THR A 580 -35.44 -5.70 28.27
CA THR A 580 -35.61 -5.35 29.67
C THR A 580 -34.80 -6.28 30.53
N VAL A 581 -34.38 -5.84 31.72
CA VAL A 581 -33.84 -6.74 32.74
C VAL A 581 -34.95 -6.99 33.74
N ASP A 582 -35.48 -8.20 33.79
CA ASP A 582 -36.63 -8.51 34.65
C ASP A 582 -36.61 -9.91 35.28
N ALA A 583 -37.74 -10.33 35.85
CA ALA A 583 -37.87 -11.62 36.52
C ALA A 583 -37.67 -12.82 35.57
N THR A 584 -37.86 -12.63 34.26
CA THR A 584 -37.66 -13.69 33.27
C THR A 584 -36.18 -13.94 33.01
N ASP A 585 -35.33 -12.91 33.02
CA ASP A 585 -33.87 -13.05 32.99
C ASP A 585 -33.36 -13.75 34.25
N LEU A 586 -33.80 -13.28 35.42
CA LEU A 586 -33.46 -13.90 36.70
C LEU A 586 -33.84 -15.37 36.74
N SER A 587 -35.02 -15.72 36.24
CA SER A 587 -35.46 -17.11 36.17
C SER A 587 -34.52 -17.98 35.33
N LEU A 588 -33.95 -17.45 34.24
CA LEU A 588 -32.98 -18.20 33.43
C LEU A 588 -31.66 -18.41 34.17
N ILE A 589 -31.16 -17.37 34.83
CA ILE A 589 -29.92 -17.44 35.63
C ILE A 589 -30.09 -18.42 36.80
N ASP A 590 -31.20 -18.34 37.54
CA ASP A 590 -31.50 -19.23 38.66
C ASP A 590 -31.65 -20.70 38.23
N ASN A 591 -32.28 -20.93 37.08
CA ASN A 591 -32.41 -22.27 36.51
C ASN A 591 -31.04 -22.84 36.14
N ASP A 592 -30.19 -22.05 35.50
CA ASP A 592 -28.83 -22.48 35.12
C ASP A 592 -27.94 -22.70 36.35
N ALA A 593 -28.02 -21.84 37.36
CA ALA A 593 -27.34 -22.02 38.65
C ALA A 593 -27.79 -23.31 39.36
N SER A 594 -29.10 -23.57 39.40
CA SER A 594 -29.68 -24.78 40.02
C SER A 594 -29.27 -26.07 39.29
N ASN A 595 -29.01 -25.97 37.98
CA ASN A 595 -28.54 -27.06 37.16
C ASN A 595 -27.00 -27.16 37.10
N PHE A 596 -26.28 -26.33 37.85
CA PHE A 596 -24.81 -26.28 37.86
C PHE A 596 -24.21 -26.10 36.46
N ILE A 597 -24.86 -25.28 35.63
CA ILE A 597 -24.34 -24.93 34.30
C ILE A 597 -23.03 -24.15 34.48
N THR A 598 -22.06 -24.46 33.61
CA THR A 598 -20.74 -23.81 33.58
C THR A 598 -20.30 -23.58 32.14
N GLY A 599 -19.32 -22.70 31.96
CA GLY A 599 -18.75 -22.37 30.66
C GLY A 599 -19.32 -21.09 30.05
N TYR A 600 -19.09 -20.91 28.74
CA TYR A 600 -19.45 -19.69 28.02
C TYR A 600 -20.93 -19.72 27.63
N VAL A 601 -21.80 -19.23 28.52
CA VAL A 601 -23.26 -19.14 28.33
C VAL A 601 -23.75 -17.70 28.54
N ASN A 602 -24.99 -17.39 28.16
CA ASN A 602 -25.53 -16.02 28.28
C ASN A 602 -25.79 -15.62 29.74
N THR A 603 -26.06 -16.58 30.62
CA THR A 603 -26.36 -16.40 32.04
C THR A 603 -25.10 -16.12 32.88
N ASP A 604 -23.90 -16.27 32.32
CA ASP A 604 -22.61 -15.87 32.92
C ASP A 604 -22.42 -14.36 32.73
N LEU A 605 -22.81 -13.59 33.74
CA LEU A 605 -22.83 -12.14 33.77
C LEU A 605 -21.54 -11.53 34.31
N ASP A 606 -20.76 -12.27 35.09
CA ASP A 606 -19.50 -11.78 35.66
C ASP A 606 -18.23 -12.31 34.95
N GLY A 607 -18.41 -13.29 34.05
CA GLY A 607 -17.39 -13.86 33.16
C GLY A 607 -16.50 -14.91 33.83
N ASN A 608 -16.92 -15.48 34.96
CA ASN A 608 -16.12 -16.43 35.73
C ASN A 608 -16.34 -17.90 35.32
N TYR A 609 -17.26 -18.16 34.37
CA TYR A 609 -17.67 -19.48 33.85
C TYR A 609 -18.48 -20.37 34.81
N PHE A 610 -18.95 -19.85 35.95
CA PHE A 610 -19.84 -20.52 36.88
C PHE A 610 -21.11 -19.68 37.06
N ILE A 611 -22.28 -20.29 36.90
CA ILE A 611 -23.53 -19.56 37.11
C ILE A 611 -23.91 -19.63 38.58
N ASP A 612 -23.82 -18.51 39.28
CA ASP A 612 -24.09 -18.45 40.72
C ASP A 612 -24.75 -17.14 41.17
N ALA A 613 -24.79 -16.92 42.50
CA ALA A 613 -25.42 -15.75 43.09
C ALA A 613 -24.78 -14.42 42.66
N SER A 614 -23.52 -14.45 42.20
CA SER A 614 -22.84 -13.26 41.68
C SER A 614 -23.46 -12.79 40.36
N ASP A 615 -23.80 -13.71 39.45
CA ASP A 615 -24.51 -13.39 38.21
C ASP A 615 -25.91 -12.87 38.48
N ALA A 616 -26.66 -13.60 39.33
CA ALA A 616 -28.00 -13.21 39.74
C ALA A 616 -28.02 -11.81 40.36
N SER A 617 -26.98 -11.45 41.14
CA SER A 617 -26.88 -10.11 41.74
C SER A 617 -26.77 -8.99 40.70
N VAL A 618 -26.16 -9.22 39.53
CA VAL A 618 -26.08 -8.22 38.46
C VAL A 618 -27.47 -7.98 37.88
N ALA A 619 -28.18 -9.06 37.53
CA ALA A 619 -29.53 -8.98 36.98
C ALA A 619 -30.54 -8.41 38.01
N ASP A 620 -30.50 -8.85 39.27
CA ASP A 620 -31.45 -8.45 40.31
C ASP A 620 -31.38 -6.95 40.64
N ASN A 621 -30.16 -6.42 40.75
CA ASN A 621 -29.93 -4.99 40.97
C ASN A 621 -30.48 -4.15 39.80
N ASN A 622 -30.34 -4.63 38.57
CA ASN A 622 -30.80 -3.93 37.38
C ASN A 622 -32.31 -4.10 37.14
N ALA A 623 -32.89 -5.26 37.47
CA ALA A 623 -34.33 -5.49 37.46
C ALA A 623 -35.04 -4.60 38.48
N SER A 624 -34.49 -4.50 39.70
CA SER A 624 -35.00 -3.60 40.75
C SER A 624 -34.95 -2.12 40.36
N ALA A 625 -34.02 -1.75 39.47
CA ALA A 625 -33.89 -0.40 38.92
C ALA A 625 -34.71 -0.18 37.62
N PHE A 626 -35.51 -1.16 37.20
CA PHE A 626 -36.31 -1.14 35.97
C PHE A 626 -35.48 -0.82 34.73
N ILE A 627 -34.27 -1.38 34.66
CA ILE A 627 -33.37 -1.14 33.55
C ILE A 627 -33.93 -1.79 32.27
N GLY A 628 -33.95 -1.02 31.19
CA GLY A 628 -34.36 -1.48 29.87
C GLY A 628 -33.75 -0.62 28.77
N ILE A 629 -33.97 -1.01 27.52
CA ILE A 629 -33.47 -0.28 26.36
C ILE A 629 -34.12 1.11 26.29
N ILE A 630 -33.29 2.14 26.09
CA ILE A 630 -33.75 3.49 25.71
C ILE A 630 -33.28 3.79 24.29
N ARG A 631 -34.23 4.10 23.40
CA ARG A 631 -33.98 4.38 21.97
C ARG A 631 -34.31 5.84 21.60
N PRO A 632 -33.67 6.41 20.56
CA PRO A 632 -33.95 7.74 20.02
C PRO A 632 -35.33 7.96 19.42
#